data_AF-A0A969TFK4-F1
#
_entry.id   AF-A0A969TFK4-F1
#
_cell.length_a   1.000
_cell.length_b   1.000
_cell.length_c   1.000
_cell.angle_alpha   90.00
_cell.angle_beta   90.00
_cell.angle_gamma   90.00
#
_symmetry.space_group_name_H-M   'P 1'
#
loop_
_entity.id
_entity.type
_entity.pdbx_description
1 polymer ?
#
loop_
_entity_poly.entity_id
_entity_poly.type
_entity_poly.pdbx_seq_one_letter_code
_entity_poly.pdbx_strand_id
1 'polypeptide(L)' 'MRQNKYLNNIIEQDHRFPKKLAKYKSYFQYFYTAWRTLRGYEIMNAIRKGQIKNIAKGDVLGQRDFIHSLFGIAV' A
#
# COMPACT_ATOMS: atom_id res chain seq x y z
N MET A 1 -29.53 21.16 6.78
CA MET A 1 -28.12 21.25 7.22
C MET A 1 -27.28 20.23 6.44
N ARG A 2 -26.46 20.68 5.47
CA ARG A 2 -25.47 19.80 4.81
C ARG A 2 -24.29 19.61 5.77
N GLN A 3 -24.36 18.62 6.64
CA GLN A 3 -23.23 18.28 7.50
C GLN A 3 -22.10 17.74 6.61
N ASN A 4 -21.04 18.54 6.45
CA ASN A 4 -19.68 18.08 6.14
C ASN A 4 -19.47 17.07 4.99
N LYS A 5 -20.17 17.24 3.86
CA LYS A 5 -19.98 16.39 2.66
C LYS A 5 -18.51 16.32 2.21
N TYR A 6 -17.77 17.42 2.36
CA TYR A 6 -16.34 17.48 2.00
C TYR A 6 -15.47 16.60 2.92
N LEU A 7 -15.63 16.70 4.25
CA LEU A 7 -14.88 15.86 5.19
C LEU A 7 -15.22 14.38 5.02
N ASN A 8 -16.50 14.06 4.79
CA ASN A 8 -16.92 12.69 4.50
C ASN A 8 -16.27 12.14 3.24
N ASN A 9 -16.13 12.95 2.18
CA ASN A 9 -15.45 12.51 0.96
C ASN A 9 -13.96 12.22 1.19
N ILE A 10 -13.26 13.03 2.00
CA ILE A 10 -11.84 12.78 2.34
C ILE A 10 -11.70 11.48 3.11
N ILE A 11 -12.51 11.28 4.15
CA ILE A 11 -12.49 10.07 4.98
C ILE A 11 -12.83 8.83 4.13
N GLU A 12 -13.86 8.91 3.30
CA GLU A 12 -14.24 7.82 2.40
C GLU A 12 -13.17 7.51 1.35
N GLN A 13 -12.45 8.53 0.87
CA GLN A 13 -11.36 8.34 -0.08
C GLN A 13 -10.15 7.68 0.55
N ASP A 14 -9.79 8.07 1.78
CA ASP A 14 -8.69 7.46 2.54
C ASP A 14 -8.97 5.97 2.81
N HIS A 15 -10.21 5.65 3.20
CA HIS A 15 -10.62 4.27 3.46
C HIS A 15 -10.86 3.43 2.20
N ARG A 16 -10.81 4.01 0.99
CA ARG A 16 -11.13 3.29 -0.26
C ARG A 16 -10.21 2.10 -0.50
N PHE A 17 -8.92 2.24 -0.21
CA PHE A 17 -7.94 1.17 -0.42
C PHE A 17 -8.10 0.02 0.60
N PRO A 18 -8.17 0.28 1.93
CA PRO A 18 -8.52 -0.73 2.92
C PRO A 18 -9.86 -1.43 2.63
N LYS A 19 -10.91 -0.68 2.28
CA LYS A 19 -12.23 -1.24 1.94
C LYS A 19 -12.17 -2.15 0.70
N LYS A 20 -11.41 -1.75 -0.33
CA LYS A 20 -11.20 -2.57 -1.52
C LYS A 20 -10.49 -3.88 -1.16
N LEU A 21 -9.43 -3.82 -0.36
CA LEU A 21 -8.72 -5.02 0.12
C LEU A 21 -9.61 -5.94 0.96
N ALA A 22 -10.40 -5.38 1.88
CA ALA A 22 -11.35 -6.13 2.70
C ALA A 22 -12.42 -6.83 1.86
N LYS A 23 -12.92 -6.19 0.79
CA LYS A 23 -13.92 -6.77 -0.11
C LYS A 23 -13.43 -8.04 -0.83
N TYR A 24 -12.14 -8.12 -1.17
CA TYR A 24 -11.58 -9.25 -1.92
C TYR A 24 -10.93 -10.32 -1.03
N LYS A 25 -10.73 -10.06 0.27
CA LYS A 25 -10.04 -11.00 1.16
C LYS A 25 -10.98 -11.50 2.27
N SER A 26 -11.53 -12.70 2.06
CA SER A 26 -12.05 -13.57 3.15
C SER A 26 -10.92 -14.11 4.06
N TYR A 27 -9.66 -13.77 3.76
CA TYR A 27 -8.44 -14.34 4.35
C TYR A 27 -7.87 -13.55 5.54
N PHE A 28 -8.48 -12.44 5.92
CA PHE A 28 -8.12 -11.69 7.13
C PHE A 28 -8.79 -12.31 8.36
N GLN A 29 -8.52 -13.60 8.61
CA GLN A 29 -9.10 -14.32 9.76
C GLN A 29 -8.67 -13.73 11.10
N TYR A 30 -7.54 -13.02 11.14
CA TYR A 30 -7.01 -12.40 12.36
C TYR A 30 -6.55 -10.96 12.09
N PHE A 31 -6.72 -10.09 13.08
CA PHE A 31 -6.29 -8.69 13.01
C PHE A 31 -4.79 -8.55 12.75
N TYR A 32 -3.98 -9.40 13.40
CA TYR A 32 -2.52 -9.39 13.25
C TYR A 32 -2.06 -9.67 11.80
N THR A 33 -2.66 -10.67 11.14
CA THR A 33 -2.31 -11.02 9.75
C THR A 33 -2.81 -9.96 8.76
N ALA A 34 -3.98 -9.37 9.03
CA ALA A 34 -4.51 -8.23 8.27
C ALA A 34 -3.58 -7.02 8.34
N TRP A 35 -3.12 -6.66 9.53
CA TRP A 35 -2.22 -5.52 9.75
C TRP A 35 -0.89 -5.68 9.01
N ARG A 36 -0.25 -6.85 9.11
CA ARG A 36 0.99 -7.16 8.37
C ARG A 36 0.79 -7.07 6.86
N THR A 37 -0.33 -7.60 6.37
CA THR A 37 -0.65 -7.54 4.94
C THR A 37 -0.84 -6.11 4.47
N LEU A 38 -1.62 -5.30 5.20
CA LEU A 38 -1.85 -3.89 4.86
C LEU A 38 -0.53 -3.11 4.83
N ARG A 39 0.34 -3.30 5.83
CA ARG A 39 1.66 -2.68 5.88
C ARG A 39 2.55 -3.09 4.71
N GLY A 40 2.52 -4.36 4.30
CA GLY A 40 3.21 -4.83 3.11
C GLY A 40 2.72 -4.12 1.83
N TYR A 41 1.41 -3.97 1.67
CA TYR A 41 0.84 -3.22 0.54
C TYR A 41 1.25 -1.74 0.54
N GLU A 42 1.28 -1.09 1.71
CA GLU A 42 1.73 0.29 1.84
C GLU A 42 3.19 0.46 1.42
N ILE A 43 4.06 -0.45 1.87
CA ILE A 43 5.47 -0.48 1.48
C ILE A 43 5.57 -0.61 -0.04
N MET A 44 4.93 -1.62 -0.64
CA MET A 44 4.96 -1.83 -2.10
C MET A 44 4.43 -0.61 -2.88
N ASN A 45 3.41 0.06 -2.36
CA ASN A 45 2.89 1.27 -2.97
C ASN A 45 3.88 2.45 -2.88
N ALA A 46 4.62 2.57 -1.78
CA ALA A 46 5.69 3.57 -1.62
C ALA A 46 6.85 3.31 -2.60
N ILE A 47 7.24 2.05 -2.78
CA ILE A 47 8.23 1.64 -3.80
C ILE A 47 7.75 2.07 -5.20
N ARG A 48 6.54 1.65 -5.58
CA ARG A 48 5.94 1.96 -6.89
C ARG A 48 5.83 3.46 -7.15
N LYS A 49 5.56 4.26 -6.10
CA LYS A 49 5.45 5.72 -6.20
C LYS A 49 6.82 6.42 -6.30
N GLY A 50 7.94 5.71 -6.13
CA GLY A 50 9.27 6.32 -6.09
C GLY A 50 9.52 7.12 -4.83
N GLN A 51 8.93 6.71 -3.71
CA GLN A 51 9.14 7.36 -2.41
C GLN A 51 10.39 6.83 -1.69
N ILE A 52 11.14 5.93 -2.32
CA ILE A 52 12.43 5.47 -1.82
C ILE A 52 13.51 6.45 -2.27
N LYS A 53 14.42 6.77 -1.36
CA LYS A 53 15.56 7.64 -1.65
C LYS A 53 16.38 7.06 -2.82
N ASN A 54 16.71 7.92 -3.79
CA ASN A 54 17.47 7.58 -5.00
C ASN A 54 16.79 6.61 -5.98
N ILE A 55 15.48 6.33 -5.82
CA ILE A 55 14.73 5.49 -6.76
C ILE A 55 13.55 6.29 -7.27
N ALA A 56 13.63 6.72 -8.52
CA ALA A 56 12.59 7.53 -9.12
C ALA A 56 11.31 6.70 -9.39
N LYS A 57 10.18 7.41 -9.46
CA LYS A 57 8.94 6.83 -9.96
C LYS A 57 9.13 6.45 -11.43
N GLY A 58 9.01 5.15 -11.74
CA GLY A 58 9.17 4.63 -13.10
C GLY A 58 10.55 4.06 -13.41
N ASP A 59 11.51 4.17 -12.49
CA ASP A 59 12.76 3.41 -12.56
C ASP A 59 12.51 1.95 -12.19
N VAL A 60 12.07 1.17 -13.18
CA VAL A 60 11.68 -0.23 -13.00
C VAL A 60 12.88 -1.09 -12.57
N LEU A 61 14.07 -0.81 -13.10
CA LEU A 61 15.29 -1.56 -12.78
C LEU A 61 15.74 -1.25 -11.36
N GLY A 62 15.83 0.02 -10.97
CA GLY A 62 16.19 0.40 -9.61
C GLY A 62 15.18 -0.08 -8.55
N GLN A 63 13.89 -0.05 -8.85
CA GLN A 63 12.86 -0.64 -7.97
C GLN A 63 13.01 -2.15 -7.84
N ARG A 64 13.29 -2.86 -8.94
CA ARG A 64 13.52 -4.31 -8.94
C ARG A 64 14.74 -4.66 -8.08
N ASP A 65 15.87 -4.00 -8.32
CA ASP A 65 17.13 -4.29 -7.63
C ASP A 65 17.03 -3.98 -6.13
N PHE A 66 16.30 -2.92 -5.76
CA PHE A 66 15.97 -2.63 -4.36
C PHE A 66 15.13 -3.73 -3.73
N ILE A 67 14.10 -4.24 -4.42
CA ILE A 67 13.27 -5.35 -3.91
C ILE A 67 14.13 -6.60 -3.73
N HIS A 68 15.00 -6.94 -4.69
CA HIS A 68 15.92 -8.08 -4.55
C HIS A 68 16.83 -7.94 -3.33
N SER A 69 17.43 -6.77 -3.14
CA SER A 69 18.27 -6.47 -1.99
C SER A 69 17.48 -6.54 -0.67
N LEU A 70 16.25 -6.04 -0.63
CA LEU A 70 15.42 -5.99 0.59
C LEU A 70 15.02 -7.38 1.07
N PHE A 71 14.70 -8.29 0.15
CA PHE A 71 14.24 -9.64 0.49
C PHE A 71 15.34 -10.71 0.42
N GLY A 72 16.57 -10.33 0.03
CA GLY A 72 17.67 -11.28 -0.14
C GLY A 72 17.37 -12.35 -1.20
N ILE A 73 16.50 -12.04 -2.17
CA ILE A 73 16.15 -12.95 -3.25
C ILE A 73 17.32 -12.90 -4.24
N ALA A 74 18.25 -13.85 -4.10
CA ALA A 74 19.33 -14.06 -5.06
C ALA A 74 18.72 -14.25 -6.45
N VAL A 75 19.16 -13.41 -7.40
CA VAL A 75 18.99 -13.65 -8.83
C VAL A 75 20.21 -14.39 -9.33
#